data_AF-A0A448MQ75-F1
#
_entry.id   AF-A0A448MQ75-F1
#
_cell.length_a   1.000
_cell.length_b   1.000
_cell.length_c   1.000
_cell.angle_alpha   90.00
_cell.angle_beta   90.00
_cell.angle_gamma   90.00
#
_symmetry.space_group_name_H-M   'P 1'
#
loop_
_entity.id
_entity.type
_entity.pdbx_description
1 polymer ?
#
loop_
_entity_poly.entity_id
_entity_poly.type
_entity_poly.pdbx_seq_one_letter_code
_entity_poly.pdbx_strand_id
1 'polypeptide(L)'
;MFSLIRDIYAYLTAFSALGFTVKIGVFNENLQHFVVILVPMLLIALHQIIVRKFKKEFDNQAYFSAIIGVALFAALDSFSQSELIELGFKVTEIHNFLIFKLYFHVWAIVLLPIALKNSSKRLNLFIQILLA
;
A
#
# COMPACT_ATOMS: atom_id res chain seq x y z
N MET A 1 7.76 4.96 -23.96
CA MET A 1 6.92 3.75 -23.72
C MET A 1 7.02 3.23 -22.29
N PHE A 2 8.23 3.09 -21.73
CA PHE A 2 8.43 2.68 -20.33
C PHE A 2 7.84 3.64 -19.27
N SER A 3 7.96 4.95 -19.48
CA SER A 3 7.37 5.97 -18.60
C SER A 3 5.84 5.85 -18.51
N LEU A 4 5.19 5.55 -19.63
CA LEU A 4 3.73 5.46 -19.74
C LEU A 4 3.20 4.23 -18.99
N ILE A 5 3.86 3.07 -19.13
CA ILE A 5 3.53 1.85 -18.37
C ILE A 5 3.73 2.07 -16.86
N ARG A 6 4.75 2.84 -16.49
CA ARG A 6 5.07 3.21 -15.11
C ARG A 6 4.02 4.13 -14.49
N ASP A 7 3.68 5.21 -15.18
CA ASP A 7 2.69 6.17 -14.70
C ASP A 7 1.32 5.50 -14.58
N ILE A 8 0.92 4.65 -15.55
CA ILE A 8 -0.31 3.85 -15.47
C ILE A 8 -0.32 2.95 -14.22
N TYR A 9 0.79 2.29 -13.88
CA TYR A 9 0.88 1.44 -12.69
C TYR A 9 0.73 2.25 -11.40
N ALA A 10 1.40 3.41 -11.30
CA ALA A 10 1.28 4.28 -10.13
C ALA A 10 -0.15 4.80 -9.96
N TYR A 11 -0.77 5.25 -11.05
CA TYR A 11 -2.17 5.69 -11.04
C TYR A 11 -3.13 4.55 -10.70
N LEU A 12 -2.96 3.35 -11.26
CA LEU A 12 -3.75 2.17 -10.90
C LEU A 12 -3.64 1.84 -9.42
N THR A 13 -2.45 1.94 -8.85
CA THR A 13 -2.21 1.64 -7.42
C THR A 13 -2.87 2.69 -6.52
N ALA A 14 -2.73 3.97 -6.85
CA ALA A 14 -3.38 5.05 -6.12
C ALA A 14 -4.92 5.01 -6.27
N PHE A 15 -5.43 4.76 -7.48
CA PHE A 15 -6.87 4.62 -7.74
C PHE A 15 -7.46 3.38 -7.07
N SER A 16 -6.73 2.27 -7.02
CA SER A 16 -7.21 1.08 -6.32
C SER A 16 -7.21 1.31 -4.81
N ALA A 17 -6.22 1.98 -4.23
CA ALA A 17 -6.22 2.38 -2.82
C ALA A 17 -7.38 3.34 -2.46
N LEU A 18 -7.64 4.34 -3.30
CA LEU A 18 -8.76 5.27 -3.14
C LEU A 18 -10.12 4.59 -3.38
N GLY A 19 -10.22 3.77 -4.42
CA GLY A 19 -11.44 3.02 -4.72
C GLY A 19 -11.76 2.01 -3.62
N PHE A 20 -10.74 1.40 -3.04
CA PHE A 20 -10.85 0.48 -1.92
C PHE A 20 -11.49 1.16 -0.71
N THR A 21 -10.95 2.31 -0.28
CA THR A 21 -11.49 3.07 0.86
C THR A 21 -12.90 3.60 0.62
N VAL A 22 -13.24 4.02 -0.60
CA VAL A 22 -14.58 4.58 -0.92
C VAL A 22 -15.66 3.51 -1.07
N LYS A 23 -15.32 2.29 -1.52
CA LYS A 23 -16.31 1.24 -1.84
C LYS A 23 -16.31 0.05 -0.86
N ILE A 24 -15.44 0.03 0.14
CA ILE A 24 -15.34 -1.10 1.08
C ILE A 24 -16.68 -1.43 1.74
N GLY A 25 -17.49 -0.40 2.08
CA GLY A 25 -18.79 -0.57 2.72
C GLY A 25 -19.84 -1.34 1.90
N VAL A 26 -19.68 -1.43 0.58
CA VAL A 26 -20.58 -2.20 -0.29
C VAL A 26 -20.34 -3.70 -0.16
N PHE A 27 -19.11 -4.12 0.15
CA PHE A 27 -18.75 -5.52 0.23
C PHE A 27 -19.33 -6.17 1.50
N ASN A 28 -19.65 -7.47 1.42
CA ASN A 28 -19.88 -8.25 2.63
C ASN A 28 -18.56 -8.48 3.37
N GLU A 29 -18.64 -8.86 4.64
CA GLU A 29 -17.48 -9.02 5.52
C GLU A 29 -16.39 -9.92 4.92
N ASN A 30 -16.76 -11.12 4.46
CA ASN A 30 -15.83 -12.05 3.82
C ASN A 30 -15.11 -11.44 2.62
N LEU A 31 -15.83 -10.68 1.79
CA LEU A 31 -15.24 -9.97 0.66
C LEU A 31 -14.31 -8.86 1.14
N GLN A 32 -14.62 -8.15 2.22
CA GLN A 32 -13.72 -7.15 2.78
C GLN A 32 -12.39 -7.78 3.23
N HIS A 33 -12.43 -8.90 3.96
CA HIS A 33 -11.21 -9.64 4.32
C HIS A 33 -10.43 -10.07 3.09
N PHE A 34 -11.11 -10.66 2.10
CA PHE A 34 -10.47 -11.10 0.87
C PHE A 34 -9.78 -9.96 0.13
N VAL A 35 -10.43 -8.79 0.02
CA VAL A 35 -9.88 -7.66 -0.72
C VAL A 35 -8.73 -6.98 0.05
N VAL A 36 -8.79 -6.85 1.38
CA VAL A 36 -7.66 -6.35 2.20
C VAL A 36 -6.40 -7.20 1.99
N ILE A 37 -6.56 -8.52 1.83
CA ILE A 37 -5.43 -9.42 1.60
C ILE A 37 -5.00 -9.41 0.14
N LEU A 38 -5.94 -9.55 -0.79
CA LEU A 38 -5.63 -9.80 -2.19
C LEU A 38 -5.05 -8.57 -2.89
N VAL A 39 -5.59 -7.37 -2.63
CA VAL A 39 -5.19 -6.16 -3.36
C VAL A 39 -3.70 -5.83 -3.15
N PRO A 40 -3.18 -5.75 -1.90
CA PRO A 40 -1.75 -5.53 -1.69
C PRO A 40 -0.89 -6.64 -2.29
N MET A 41 -1.35 -7.90 -2.20
CA MET A 41 -0.63 -9.05 -2.75
C MET A 41 -0.51 -8.97 -4.28
N LEU A 42 -1.59 -8.63 -4.98
CA LEU A 42 -1.59 -8.42 -6.43
C LEU A 42 -0.69 -7.26 -6.83
N LEU A 43 -0.70 -6.16 -6.07
CA LEU A 43 0.17 -5.01 -6.32
C LEU A 43 1.65 -5.40 -6.19
N ILE A 44 2.03 -6.16 -5.14
CA ILE A 44 3.40 -6.67 -4.97
C ILE A 44 3.79 -7.63 -6.09
N ALA A 45 2.92 -8.58 -6.46
CA ALA A 45 3.20 -9.51 -7.54
C ALA A 45 3.39 -8.79 -8.88
N LEU A 46 2.53 -7.82 -9.18
CA LEU A 46 2.61 -6.99 -10.37
C LEU A 46 3.91 -6.15 -10.36
N HIS A 47 4.29 -5.58 -9.21
CA HIS A 47 5.56 -4.89 -9.03
C HIS A 47 6.75 -5.80 -9.36
N GLN A 48 6.78 -7.02 -8.83
CA GLN A 48 7.86 -7.97 -9.10
C GLN A 48 7.97 -8.36 -10.57
N ILE A 49 6.83 -8.59 -11.25
CA ILE A 49 6.79 -8.91 -12.69
C ILE A 49 7.39 -7.76 -13.50
N ILE A 50 6.97 -6.53 -13.19
CA ILE A 50 7.45 -5.32 -13.85
C ILE A 50 8.95 -5.13 -13.63
N VAL A 51 9.43 -5.22 -12.38
CA VAL A 51 10.86 -5.08 -12.06
C VAL A 51 11.71 -6.11 -12.80
N ARG A 52 11.26 -7.38 -12.86
CA ARG A 52 11.97 -8.44 -13.60
C ARG A 52 12.00 -8.16 -15.10
N LYS A 53 10.90 -7.69 -15.69
CA LYS A 53 10.78 -7.47 -17.14
C LYS A 53 11.51 -6.20 -17.62
N PHE A 54 11.58 -5.17 -16.78
CA PHE A 54 12.02 -3.83 -17.17
C PHE A 54 13.35 -3.38 -16.54
N LYS A 55 13.97 -4.24 -15.72
CA LYS A 55 15.36 -4.24 -15.21
C LYS A 55 15.98 -2.97 -14.58
N LYS A 56 15.50 -1.71 -14.71
CA LYS A 56 16.28 -0.58 -14.16
C LYS A 56 15.67 0.79 -13.83
N GLU A 57 14.38 1.11 -14.08
CA GLU A 57 13.89 2.51 -13.84
C GLU A 57 12.55 2.65 -13.12
N PHE A 58 11.96 1.55 -12.65
CA PHE A 58 10.70 1.60 -11.88
C PHE A 58 10.86 2.08 -10.43
N ASP A 59 12.10 2.29 -10.01
CA ASP A 59 12.51 2.43 -8.61
C ASP A 59 11.91 3.67 -7.92
N ASN A 60 11.61 4.74 -8.64
CA ASN A 60 11.23 6.01 -8.01
C ASN A 60 9.72 6.15 -7.73
N GLN A 61 8.85 5.64 -8.61
CA GLN A 61 7.40 5.73 -8.44
C GLN A 61 6.78 4.47 -7.82
N ALA A 62 7.34 3.28 -8.04
CA ALA A 62 6.93 2.10 -7.26
C ALA A 62 7.23 2.28 -5.77
N TYR A 63 8.29 3.03 -5.46
CA TYR A 63 8.61 3.51 -4.13
C TYR A 63 7.52 4.43 -3.57
N PHE A 64 7.01 5.38 -4.37
CA PHE A 64 5.91 6.27 -3.95
C PHE A 64 4.62 5.49 -3.68
N SER A 65 4.25 4.52 -4.53
CA SER A 65 3.09 3.66 -4.27
C SER A 65 3.27 2.77 -3.03
N ALA A 66 4.49 2.30 -2.76
CA ALA A 66 4.80 1.53 -1.55
C ALA A 66 4.69 2.42 -0.29
N ILE A 67 5.19 3.66 -0.34
CA ILE A 67 5.04 4.63 0.76
C ILE A 67 3.57 4.93 1.03
N ILE A 68 2.78 5.21 -0.01
CA ILE A 68 1.35 5.45 0.15
C ILE A 68 0.66 4.22 0.75
N GLY A 69 1.02 3.01 0.31
CA GLY A 69 0.52 1.76 0.87
C GLY A 69 0.86 1.61 2.36
N VAL A 70 2.13 1.84 2.74
CA VAL A 70 2.56 1.83 4.15
C VAL A 70 1.79 2.87 4.96
N ALA A 71 1.69 4.11 4.47
CA ALA A 71 0.99 5.18 5.15
C ALA A 71 -0.51 4.88 5.31
N LEU A 72 -1.15 4.34 4.28
CA LEU A 72 -2.56 3.94 4.32
C LEU A 72 -2.80 2.83 5.35
N PHE A 73 -2.00 1.77 5.31
CA PHE A 73 -2.17 0.65 6.24
C PHE A 73 -1.79 1.02 7.66
N ALA A 74 -0.76 1.84 7.87
CA ALA A 74 -0.43 2.38 9.19
C ALA A 74 -1.54 3.31 9.73
N ALA A 75 -2.17 4.11 8.87
CA ALA A 75 -3.30 4.95 9.26
C ALA A 75 -4.53 4.09 9.63
N LEU A 76 -4.89 3.11 8.80
CA LEU A 76 -5.97 2.17 9.11
C LEU A 76 -5.69 1.36 10.39
N ASP A 77 -4.43 0.99 10.62
CA ASP A 77 -4.00 0.34 11.87
C ASP A 77 -4.00 1.31 13.08
N SER A 78 -4.03 2.62 12.88
CA SER A 78 -4.16 3.57 13.99
C SER A 78 -5.62 3.80 14.42
N PHE A 79 -6.57 3.53 13.52
CA PHE A 79 -7.99 3.81 13.76
C PHE A 79 -8.62 2.88 14.80
N SER A 80 -9.52 3.46 15.59
CA SER A 80 -10.42 2.78 16.51
C SER A 80 -11.49 1.99 15.76
N GLN A 81 -12.20 1.12 16.49
CA GLN A 81 -13.26 0.30 15.91
C GLN A 81 -14.39 1.15 15.31
N SER A 82 -14.79 2.24 15.98
CA SER A 82 -15.82 3.16 15.49
C SER A 82 -15.39 3.88 14.21
N GLU A 83 -14.15 4.35 14.14
CA GLU A 83 -13.61 5.03 12.95
C GLU A 83 -13.55 4.08 11.73
N LEU A 84 -13.18 2.81 11.94
CA LEU A 84 -13.22 1.82 10.86
C LEU A 84 -14.65 1.52 10.39
N ILE A 85 -15.63 1.50 11.29
CA ILE A 85 -17.04 1.34 10.93
C ILE A 85 -17.54 2.54 10.12
N GLU A 86 -17.14 3.76 10.49
CA GLU A 86 -17.45 4.99 9.74
C GLU A 86 -16.86 4.97 8.32
N LEU A 87 -15.69 4.35 8.15
CA LEU A 87 -15.08 4.10 6.84
C LEU A 87 -15.73 2.94 6.06
N GLY A 88 -16.72 2.26 6.64
CA GLY A 88 -17.49 1.19 6.00
C GLY A 88 -16.94 -0.22 6.25
N PHE A 89 -15.97 -0.41 7.15
CA PHE A 89 -15.54 -1.76 7.52
C PHE A 89 -16.59 -2.45 8.41
N LYS A 90 -16.89 -3.71 8.10
CA LYS A 90 -17.82 -4.57 8.85
C LYS A 90 -17.11 -5.20 10.05
N VAL A 91 -16.66 -4.35 10.97
CA VAL A 91 -15.90 -4.73 12.17
C VAL A 91 -16.71 -4.52 13.45
N THR A 92 -18.03 -4.75 13.40
CA THR A 92 -18.91 -4.64 14.56
C THR A 92 -18.54 -5.63 15.66
N GLU A 93 -18.04 -6.80 15.29
CA GLU A 93 -17.55 -7.80 16.23
C GLU A 93 -16.07 -7.59 16.56
N ILE A 94 -15.72 -7.73 17.84
CA ILE A 94 -14.37 -7.47 18.35
C ILE A 94 -13.32 -8.36 17.67
N HIS A 95 -13.68 -9.60 17.35
CA HIS A 95 -12.77 -10.55 16.72
C HIS A 95 -12.43 -10.12 15.29
N ASN A 96 -13.42 -9.66 14.52
CA ASN A 96 -13.22 -9.11 13.18
C ASN A 96 -12.37 -7.86 13.21
N PHE A 97 -12.65 -6.94 14.14
CA PHE A 97 -11.81 -5.77 14.34
C PHE A 97 -10.33 -6.14 14.54
N LEU A 98 -10.03 -7.08 15.43
CA LEU A 98 -8.65 -7.55 15.68
C LEU A 98 -8.01 -8.18 14.43
N ILE A 99 -8.77 -8.96 13.66
CA ILE A 99 -8.27 -9.58 12.42
C ILE A 99 -7.89 -8.51 11.39
N PHE A 100 -8.73 -7.48 11.19
CA PHE A 100 -8.40 -6.38 10.28
C PHE A 100 -7.17 -5.60 10.74
N LYS A 101 -7.03 -5.33 12.04
CA LYS A 101 -5.83 -4.68 12.60
C LYS A 101 -4.58 -5.49 12.31
N LEU A 102 -4.64 -6.81 12.52
CA LEU A 102 -3.53 -7.71 12.18
C LEU A 102 -3.17 -7.61 10.69
N TYR A 103 -4.15 -7.57 9.79
CA TYR A 103 -3.89 -7.42 8.36
C TYR A 103 -3.21 -6.08 8.04
N PHE A 104 -3.72 -4.98 8.59
CA PHE A 104 -3.13 -3.66 8.36
C PHE A 104 -1.69 -3.59 8.87
N HIS A 105 -1.45 -4.12 10.07
CA HIS A 105 -0.12 -4.19 10.66
C HIS A 105 0.87 -5.02 9.82
N VAL A 106 0.46 -6.23 9.41
CA VAL A 106 1.27 -7.10 8.56
C VAL A 106 1.59 -6.43 7.23
N TRP A 107 0.61 -5.80 6.58
CA TRP A 107 0.84 -5.12 5.31
C TRP A 107 1.74 -3.89 5.44
N ALA A 108 1.61 -3.12 6.51
CA ALA A 108 2.51 -2.00 6.78
C ALA A 108 3.97 -2.49 6.89
N ILE A 109 4.21 -3.59 7.62
CA ILE A 109 5.55 -4.19 7.75
C ILE A 109 6.06 -4.76 6.42
N VAL A 110 5.22 -5.49 5.67
CA VAL A 110 5.64 -6.14 4.41
C VAL A 110 5.97 -5.10 3.33
N LEU A 111 5.24 -3.98 3.28
CA LEU A 111 5.49 -2.91 2.31
C LEU A 111 6.67 -2.02 2.72
N LEU A 112 7.02 -1.97 4.01
CA LEU A 112 8.07 -1.10 4.52
C LEU A 112 9.45 -1.32 3.86
N PRO A 113 9.98 -2.55 3.69
CA PRO A 113 11.24 -2.78 2.97
C PRO A 113 11.22 -2.27 1.53
N ILE A 114 10.08 -2.39 0.84
CA ILE A 114 9.90 -1.89 -0.54
C ILE A 114 9.98 -0.36 -0.54
N ALA A 115 9.34 0.28 0.45
CA ALA A 115 9.42 1.71 0.68
C ALA A 115 10.77 2.18 1.24
N LEU A 116 11.62 1.33 1.82
CA LEU A 116 12.92 1.73 2.37
C LEU A 116 14.09 1.51 1.41
N LYS A 117 14.00 0.54 0.49
CA LYS A 117 15.11 0.12 -0.40
C LYS A 117 15.76 1.25 -1.22
N ASN A 118 15.00 2.29 -1.58
CA ASN A 118 15.52 3.48 -2.27
C ASN A 118 15.69 4.72 -1.37
N SER A 119 15.19 4.69 -0.13
CA SER A 119 15.32 5.81 0.80
C SER A 119 16.78 5.99 1.26
N SER A 120 17.49 4.90 1.58
CA SER A 120 18.87 4.95 2.08
C SER A 120 19.86 5.54 1.05
N LYS A 121 19.74 5.17 -0.23
CA LYS A 121 20.58 5.72 -1.30
C LYS A 121 20.28 7.20 -1.57
N ARG A 122 19.02 7.62 -1.51
CA ARG A 122 18.61 9.01 -1.75
C ARG A 122 18.88 9.92 -0.55
N LEU A 123 18.73 9.42 0.68
CA LEU A 123 19.04 10.14 1.91
C LEU A 123 20.53 10.47 1.98
N ASN A 124 21.40 9.51 1.63
CA ASN A 124 22.84 9.76 1.52
C ASN A 124 23.16 10.80 0.42
N LEU A 125 22.48 10.76 -0.72
CA LEU A 125 22.66 11.77 -1.78
C LEU A 125 22.19 13.17 -1.33
N PHE A 126 21.06 13.25 -0.61
CA PHE A 126 20.53 14.49 -0.06
C PHE A 126 21.46 15.08 1.01
N ILE A 127 22.00 14.24 1.90
CA ILE A 127 22.99 14.64 2.92
C ILE A 127 24.29 15.10 2.25
N GLN A 128 24.75 14.44 1.20
CA GLN A 128 25.93 14.84 0.43
C GLN A 128 25.75 16.19 -0.29
N ILE A 129 24.56 16.47 -0.82
CA ILE A 129 24.23 17.76 -1.45
C ILE A 129 24.10 18.88 -0.41
N LEU A 130 23.65 18.57 0.82
CA LEU A 130 23.52 19.54 1.91
C LEU A 130 24.85 19.88 2.61
N LEU A 131 25.85 19.01 2.47
CA LEU A 131 27.18 19.14 3.08
C LEU A 131 28.28 19.57 2.08
N ALA A 132 27.92 19.85 0.83
CA ALA A 132 28.80 20.36 -0.23
C ALA A 132 28.49 21.84 -0.52
#